data_AF-E3HK63-F1
#
_entry.id   AF-E3HK63-F1
#
_cell.length_a   1.000
_cell.length_b   1.000
_cell.length_c   1.000
_cell.angle_alpha   90.00
_cell.angle_beta   90.00
_cell.angle_gamma   90.00
#
_symmetry.space_group_name_H-M   'P 1'
#
loop_
_entity.id
_entity.type
_entity.pdbx_description
1 polymer ?
#
loop_
_entity_poly.entity_id
_entity_poly.type
_entity_poly.pdbx_seq_one_letter_code
_entity_poly.pdbx_strand_id
1 'polypeptide(L)'
;MLHHPLTENPWSIDTNLESGPVSLSHIHQIDRARYAIQTIARMVGNSASEPDATGSPPLDAWSVAALMGGVEGLCEHMAILTDAMLEQALHGKDDADAGDAMHEALALIQ
;
A
#
# COMPACT_ATOMS: atom_id res chain seq x y z
N MET A 1 35.20 -5.72 11.87
CA MET A 1 34.91 -4.58 10.99
C MET A 1 33.50 -4.13 11.31
N LEU A 2 33.30 -2.84 11.60
CA LEU A 2 31.99 -2.27 11.90
C LEU A 2 31.19 -2.18 10.60
N HIS A 3 30.09 -2.93 10.49
CA HIS A 3 29.18 -2.84 9.35
C HIS A 3 28.48 -1.48 9.39
N HIS A 4 28.70 -0.66 8.36
CA HIS A 4 28.04 0.63 8.22
C HIS A 4 26.83 0.44 7.28
N PRO A 5 25.61 0.88 7.64
CA PRO A 5 24.39 0.64 6.85
C PRO A 5 24.49 1.13 5.40
N LEU A 6 25.22 2.23 5.17
CA LEU A 6 25.47 2.77 3.82
C LEU A 6 26.52 2.01 2.99
N THR A 7 27.16 0.98 3.55
CA THR A 7 28.15 0.14 2.86
C THR A 7 27.67 -1.29 2.64
N GLU A 8 26.47 -1.62 3.11
CA GLU A 8 25.86 -2.92 2.84
C GLU A 8 25.38 -2.98 1.39
N ASN A 9 25.61 -4.13 0.76
CA ASN A 9 25.14 -4.35 -0.61
C ASN A 9 23.61 -4.44 -0.56
N PRO A 10 22.86 -3.54 -1.21
CA PRO A 10 21.40 -3.58 -1.21
C PRO A 10 20.83 -4.85 -1.88
N TRP A 11 21.68 -5.62 -2.56
CA TRP A 11 21.36 -6.89 -3.20
C TRP A 11 21.93 -8.13 -2.49
N SER A 12 22.62 -7.99 -1.35
CA SER A 12 22.98 -9.15 -0.52
C SER A 12 21.78 -9.54 0.35
N ILE A 13 20.78 -10.14 -0.28
CA ILE A 13 19.49 -10.53 0.29
C ILE A 13 19.51 -12.05 0.55
N ASP A 14 20.56 -12.58 1.16
CA ASP A 14 20.62 -14.05 1.45
C ASP A 14 20.02 -14.38 2.84
N THR A 15 19.57 -13.36 3.58
CA THR A 15 19.02 -13.48 4.95
C THR A 15 17.64 -12.87 5.16
N ASN A 16 17.06 -12.17 4.17
CA ASN A 16 15.69 -11.65 4.29
C ASN A 16 14.68 -12.71 3.86
N LEU A 17 13.52 -12.77 4.53
CA LEU A 17 12.41 -13.61 4.07
C LEU A 17 12.03 -13.22 2.63
N GLU A 18 12.07 -14.18 1.71
CA GLU A 18 11.70 -13.97 0.30
C GLU A 18 10.20 -13.71 0.12
N SER A 19 9.36 -14.22 1.03
CA SER A 19 7.91 -14.07 0.98
C SER A 19 7.29 -14.19 2.37
N GLY A 20 6.24 -13.41 2.63
CA GLY A 20 5.43 -13.50 3.85
C GLY A 20 3.94 -13.30 3.55
N PRO A 21 3.05 -13.77 4.44
CA PRO A 21 1.62 -13.59 4.25
C PRO A 21 1.24 -12.11 4.41
N VAL A 22 0.29 -11.65 3.59
CA VAL A 22 -0.31 -10.31 3.69
C VAL A 22 -1.83 -10.42 3.67
N SER A 23 -2.50 -9.53 4.39
CA SER A 23 -3.96 -9.48 4.38
C SER A 23 -4.50 -9.08 3.00
N LEU A 24 -5.49 -9.82 2.50
CA LEU A 24 -6.24 -9.45 1.30
C LEU A 24 -6.94 -8.08 1.44
N SER A 25 -7.26 -7.65 2.66
CA SER A 25 -7.86 -6.33 2.90
C SER A 25 -6.95 -5.20 2.41
N HIS A 26 -5.64 -5.30 2.67
CA HIS A 26 -4.67 -4.30 2.22
C HIS A 26 -4.58 -4.26 0.69
N ILE A 27 -4.60 -5.43 0.03
CA ILE A 27 -4.59 -5.54 -1.43
C ILE A 27 -5.84 -4.88 -2.04
N HIS A 28 -7.03 -5.14 -1.48
CA HIS A 28 -8.26 -4.50 -1.95
C HIS A 28 -8.26 -2.98 -1.75
N GLN A 29 -7.66 -2.48 -0.67
CA GLN A 29 -7.53 -1.05 -0.42
C GLN A 29 -6.57 -0.38 -1.40
N ILE A 30 -5.44 -1.02 -1.72
CA ILE A 30 -4.51 -0.55 -2.76
C ILE A 30 -5.20 -0.50 -4.12
N ASP A 31 -5.93 -1.54 -4.49
CA ASP A 31 -6.65 -1.57 -5.77
C ASP A 31 -7.67 -0.44 -5.87
N ARG A 32 -8.43 -0.20 -4.80
CA ARG A 32 -9.36 0.94 -4.72
C ARG A 32 -8.64 2.28 -4.84
N ALA A 33 -7.54 2.49 -4.11
CA ALA A 33 -6.77 3.72 -4.16
C ALA A 33 -6.21 3.98 -5.57
N ARG A 34 -5.67 2.94 -6.22
CA ARG A 34 -5.22 2.98 -7.61
C ARG A 34 -6.33 3.44 -8.56
N TYR A 35 -7.53 2.86 -8.47
CA TYR A 35 -8.66 3.25 -9.33
C TYR A 35 -9.09 4.70 -9.11
N ALA A 36 -9.11 5.16 -7.85
CA ALA A 36 -9.44 6.53 -7.52
C ALA A 36 -8.42 7.52 -8.12
N ILE A 37 -7.11 7.26 -7.94
CA ILE A 37 -6.04 8.09 -8.52
C ILE A 37 -6.16 8.15 -10.04
N GLN A 38 -6.32 7.01 -10.71
CA GLN A 38 -6.46 6.95 -12.15
C GLN A 38 -7.68 7.76 -12.64
N THR A 39 -8.79 7.67 -11.92
CA THR A 39 -10.02 8.41 -12.26
C THR A 39 -9.81 9.91 -12.12
N ILE A 40 -9.23 10.35 -11.00
CA ILE A 40 -8.95 11.77 -10.75
C ILE A 40 -7.97 12.32 -11.80
N ALA A 41 -6.88 11.60 -12.06
CA ALA A 41 -5.89 12.01 -13.06
C ALA A 41 -6.52 12.20 -14.44
N ARG A 42 -7.45 11.30 -14.83
CA ARG A 42 -8.17 11.43 -16.10
C ARG A 42 -9.14 12.61 -16.10
N MET A 43 -9.86 12.87 -15.01
CA MET A 43 -10.75 14.04 -14.90
C MET A 43 -9.97 15.35 -15.04
N VAL A 44 -8.89 15.50 -14.27
CA VAL A 44 -8.04 16.70 -14.30
C VAL A 44 -7.35 16.84 -15.66
N GLY A 45 -6.76 15.76 -16.19
CA GLY A 45 -6.08 15.75 -17.47
C GLY A 45 -7.00 16.10 -18.65
N ASN A 46 -8.20 15.52 -18.70
CA ASN A 46 -9.19 15.83 -19.72
C ASN A 46 -9.64 17.30 -19.62
N SER A 47 -9.89 17.78 -18.40
CA SER A 47 -10.28 19.18 -18.18
C SER A 47 -9.19 20.16 -18.60
N ALA A 48 -7.92 19.81 -18.48
CA ALA A 48 -6.80 20.67 -18.84
C ALA A 48 -6.47 20.63 -20.35
N SER A 49 -6.64 19.46 -20.98
CA SER A 49 -6.15 19.23 -22.36
C SER A 49 -7.26 19.34 -23.41
N GLU A 50 -8.49 18.99 -23.04
CA GLU A 50 -9.63 18.90 -23.96
C GLU A 50 -10.91 19.50 -23.33
N PRO A 51 -10.88 20.78 -22.91
CA PRO A 51 -12.01 21.40 -22.18
C PRO A 51 -13.31 21.39 -22.99
N ASP A 52 -13.23 21.51 -24.32
CA ASP A 52 -14.40 21.57 -25.20
C ASP A 52 -14.96 20.18 -25.59
N ALA A 53 -14.26 19.09 -25.31
CA ALA A 53 -14.64 17.74 -25.78
C ALA A 53 -15.87 17.16 -25.07
N THR A 54 -16.20 17.67 -23.88
CA THR A 54 -17.27 17.11 -23.03
C THR A 54 -18.57 17.91 -23.07
N GLY A 55 -18.58 19.08 -23.74
CA GLY A 55 -19.69 20.03 -23.69
C GLY A 55 -19.97 20.60 -22.29
N SER A 56 -19.11 20.30 -21.31
CA SER A 56 -19.17 20.80 -19.92
C SER A 56 -18.04 21.80 -19.69
N PRO A 57 -18.23 22.81 -18.82
CA PRO A 57 -17.14 23.71 -18.50
C PRO A 57 -15.98 22.94 -17.85
N PRO A 58 -14.71 23.29 -18.17
CA PRO A 58 -13.56 22.73 -17.48
C PRO A 58 -13.63 23.02 -15.97
N LEU A 59 -13.01 22.11 -15.20
CA LEU A 59 -12.84 22.22 -13.76
C LEU A 59 -12.15 23.55 -13.41
N ASP A 60 -12.69 24.23 -12.42
CA ASP A 60 -12.07 25.42 -11.87
C ASP A 60 -10.82 25.06 -11.04
N ALA A 61 -9.98 26.07 -10.79
CA ALA A 61 -8.71 25.89 -10.09
C ALA A 61 -8.86 25.29 -8.67
N TRP A 62 -9.95 25.59 -7.96
CA TRP A 62 -10.20 25.01 -6.65
C TRP A 62 -10.57 23.54 -6.75
N SER A 63 -11.42 23.18 -7.70
CA SER A 63 -11.76 21.78 -7.97
C SER A 63 -10.54 20.95 -8.36
N VAL A 64 -9.66 21.49 -9.22
CA VAL A 64 -8.39 20.83 -9.56
C VAL A 64 -7.49 20.66 -8.33
N ALA A 65 -7.32 21.71 -7.52
CA ALA A 65 -6.48 21.65 -6.32
C ALA A 65 -7.01 20.63 -5.30
N ALA A 66 -8.33 20.59 -5.08
CA ALA A 66 -8.96 19.63 -4.17
C ALA A 66 -8.77 18.18 -4.66
N LEU A 67 -8.95 17.94 -5.96
CA LEU A 67 -8.74 16.64 -6.57
C LEU A 67 -7.28 16.17 -6.47
N MET A 68 -6.33 17.06 -6.75
CA MET A 68 -4.90 16.75 -6.65
C MET A 68 -4.46 16.53 -5.19
N GLY A 69 -4.97 17.31 -4.24
CA GLY A 69 -4.77 17.04 -2.80
C GLY A 69 -5.37 15.70 -2.36
N GLY A 70 -6.50 15.30 -2.96
CA GLY A 70 -7.05 13.95 -2.78
C GLY A 70 -6.11 12.85 -3.30
N VAL A 71 -5.45 13.06 -4.44
CA VAL A 71 -4.44 12.13 -4.98
C VAL A 71 -3.24 12.03 -4.04
N GLU A 72 -2.75 13.16 -3.51
CA GLU A 72 -1.65 13.17 -2.52
C GLU A 72 -2.02 12.34 -1.28
N GLY A 73 -3.21 12.57 -0.71
CA GLY A 73 -3.69 11.79 0.45
C GLY A 73 -3.87 10.30 0.14
N LEU A 74 -4.30 9.94 -1.07
CA LEU A 74 -4.36 8.53 -1.50
C LEU A 74 -2.98 7.90 -1.62
N CYS A 75 -1.98 8.64 -2.10
CA CYS A 75 -0.58 8.19 -2.15
C CYS A 75 0.01 7.99 -0.76
N GLU A 76 -0.24 8.91 0.18
CA GLU A 76 0.16 8.75 1.57
C GLU A 76 -0.51 7.54 2.22
N HIS A 77 -1.81 7.33 1.98
CA HIS A 77 -2.52 6.16 2.47
C HIS A 77 -1.94 4.85 1.91
N MET A 78 -1.57 4.81 0.62
CA MET A 78 -0.91 3.64 0.04
C MET A 78 0.44 3.36 0.70
N ALA A 79 1.23 4.38 1.04
CA ALA A 79 2.50 4.20 1.75
C ALA A 79 2.28 3.54 3.12
N ILE A 80 1.30 4.03 3.88
CA ILE A 80 0.91 3.42 5.18
C ILE A 80 0.50 1.95 5.00
N LEU A 81 -0.29 1.64 3.96
CA LEU A 81 -0.69 0.27 3.68
C LEU A 81 0.49 -0.62 3.30
N THR A 82 1.43 -0.14 2.48
CA THR A 82 2.61 -0.92 2.10
C THR A 82 3.54 -1.17 3.27
N ASP A 83 3.68 -0.19 4.17
CA ASP A 83 4.47 -0.36 5.40
C ASP A 83 3.83 -1.40 6.33
N ALA A 84 2.50 -1.33 6.53
CA ALA A 84 1.76 -2.32 7.30
C ALA A 84 1.82 -3.73 6.68
N MET A 85 1.78 -3.82 5.34
CA MET A 85 1.94 -5.09 4.63
C MET A 85 3.36 -5.66 4.79
N LEU A 86 4.39 -4.82 4.77
CA LEU A 86 5.77 -5.24 4.99
C LEU A 86 5.97 -5.74 6.42
N GLU A 87 5.45 -5.00 7.40
CA GLU A 87 5.47 -5.41 8.81
C GLU A 87 4.76 -6.76 9.01
N GLN A 88 3.58 -6.93 8.38
CA GLN A 88 2.84 -8.19 8.43
C GLN A 88 3.60 -9.34 7.75
N ALA A 89 4.22 -9.10 6.60
CA ALA A 89 4.98 -10.13 5.88
C ALA A 89 6.21 -10.59 6.67
N LEU A 90 6.85 -9.68 7.43
CA LEU A 90 8.03 -9.99 8.23
C LEU A 90 7.69 -10.75 9.53
N HIS A 91 6.55 -10.46 10.17
CA HIS A 91 6.22 -10.99 11.50
C HIS A 91 5.05 -11.98 11.52
N GLY A 92 4.28 -12.13 10.42
CA GLY A 92 3.06 -12.94 10.38
C GLY A 92 3.26 -14.46 10.53
N LYS A 93 4.50 -14.94 10.66
CA LYS A 93 4.80 -16.34 10.97
C LYS A 93 4.76 -16.64 12.47
N ASP A 94 5.08 -15.67 13.32
CA ASP A 94 5.16 -15.88 14.78
C ASP A 94 3.77 -16.02 15.43
N ASP A 95 2.76 -15.31 14.94
CA ASP A 95 1.39 -15.40 15.47
C ASP A 95 0.68 -16.71 15.11
N ALA A 96 1.00 -17.29 13.95
CA ALA A 96 0.46 -18.58 13.53
C ALA A 96 1.03 -19.75 14.35
N ASP A 97 2.32 -19.70 14.67
CA ASP A 97 3.02 -20.71 15.48
C ASP A 97 2.58 -20.67 16.95
N ALA A 98 2.35 -19.47 17.50
CA ALA A 98 1.79 -19.30 18.85
C ALA A 98 0.34 -19.79 18.97
N GLY A 99 -0.48 -19.60 17.92
CA GLY A 99 -1.85 -20.10 17.86
C GLY A 99 -1.94 -21.63 17.80
N ASP A 100 -1.06 -22.26 17.02
CA ASP A 100 -0.98 -23.71 16.87
C ASP A 100 -0.49 -24.38 18.17
N ALA A 101 0.54 -23.81 18.81
CA ALA A 101 1.04 -24.26 20.11
C ALA A 101 -0.03 -24.15 21.22
N MET A 102 -0.85 -23.10 21.22
CA MET A 102 -1.96 -22.95 22.16
C MET A 102 -3.08 -23.96 21.87
N HIS A 103 -3.36 -24.24 20.60
CA HIS A 103 -4.38 -25.22 20.20
C HIS A 103 -3.97 -26.65 20.58
N GLU A 104 -2.71 -27.04 20.36
CA GLU A 104 -2.17 -28.33 20.82
C GLU A 104 -2.16 -28.45 22.36
N ALA A 105 -1.77 -27.39 23.07
CA ALA A 105 -1.77 -27.38 24.53
C ALA A 105 -3.19 -27.58 25.12
N LEU A 106 -4.23 -27.04 24.48
CA LEU A 106 -5.62 -27.26 24.87
C LEU A 106 -6.11 -28.68 24.54
N ALA A 107 -5.61 -29.29 23.46
CA ALA A 107 -5.94 -30.66 23.07
C ALA A 107 -5.34 -31.72 24.02
N LEU A 108 -4.24 -31.42 24.71
CA LEU A 108 -3.59 -32.31 25.69
C LEU A 108 -4.25 -32.30 27.09
N ILE A 109 -5.21 -31.40 27.34
CA ILE A 109 -5.89 -31.24 28.64
C ILE A 109 -7.28 -31.93 28.65
N GLN A 110 -7.70 -32.56 27.54
CA GLN A 110 -8.92 -33.36 27.44
C GLN A 110 -8.63 -34.86 27.54
#